data_AF-A0A9W9JUQ1-F1
#
_entry.id   AF-A0A9W9JUQ1-F1
#
_cell.length_a   1.000
_cell.length_b   1.000
_cell.length_c   1.000
_cell.angle_alpha   90.00
_cell.angle_beta   90.00
_cell.angle_gamma   90.00
#
_symmetry.space_group_name_H-M   'P 1'
#
loop_
_entity.id
_entity.type
_entity.pdbx_description
1 polymer ?
#
loop_
_entity_poly.entity_id
_entity_poly.type
_entity_poly.pdbx_seq_one_letter_code
_entity_poly.pdbx_strand_id
1 'polypeptide(L)'
;MKEGTGRTPSEPPPLPYSLHTRKKSIAFFWTLFVIDTMGQPLILYWCLWYLTDLSPNLVFSIVTASLGGVSVFEYFYRLHNLFRKKSRARPLNSRVSWLDFFQINFTIVWLILAVELVVGSVPEEPYVRLIAMVLPTVMFYFGIVYLSLDIFRMMGFKAPFRISSTPKGSVMPTALYALIEDVVAVDGGGGQIYRYALRTRYLSSPYFRRMLFEMNCFWSGGSIVFAAAITAVIFTVQENVAFTLGWTLPFAWALVWTLITIPWVQSDLRREKKAWAENRGQGGIPWVDDISAPTARTRFESIQANVWPWTRDKQSPSSTSSDHTEKIPDAPGGVSNGAHGSNDTSSCAPHGAPDITDENYDGATLAPNTDPFTEKLSV
;
A
#
# COMPACT_ATOMS: atom_id res chain seq x y z
N MET A 1 12.39 -28.07 -30.23
CA MET A 1 12.21 -27.13 -29.10
C MET A 1 11.24 -26.06 -29.60
N LYS A 2 9.94 -26.19 -29.26
CA LYS A 2 8.91 -25.24 -29.71
C LYS A 2 8.84 -24.11 -28.67
N GLU A 3 9.27 -22.91 -29.04
CA GLU A 3 8.97 -21.69 -28.30
C GLU A 3 7.44 -21.54 -28.22
N GLY A 4 6.90 -21.71 -27.02
CA GLY A 4 5.51 -21.37 -26.76
C GLY A 4 5.37 -19.85 -26.76
N THR A 5 4.88 -19.29 -27.86
CA THR A 5 4.23 -17.97 -27.88
C THR A 5 3.02 -18.02 -26.95
N GLY A 6 3.25 -17.82 -25.65
CA GLY A 6 2.18 -17.64 -24.68
C GLY A 6 1.40 -16.39 -25.06
N ARG A 7 0.09 -16.54 -25.36
CA ARG A 7 -0.81 -15.39 -25.49
C ARG A 7 -0.65 -14.52 -24.25
N THR A 8 -0.31 -13.24 -24.44
CA THR A 8 -0.42 -12.28 -23.35
C THR A 8 -1.88 -12.29 -22.88
N PRO A 9 -2.14 -12.49 -21.57
CA PRO A 9 -3.50 -12.57 -21.10
C PRO A 9 -4.23 -11.25 -21.39
N SER A 10 -5.50 -11.32 -21.80
CA SER A 10 -6.29 -10.15 -22.23
C SER A 10 -6.84 -9.32 -21.08
N GLU A 11 -6.69 -9.80 -19.84
CA GLU A 11 -7.18 -9.13 -18.62
C GLU A 11 -6.14 -9.17 -17.50
N PRO A 12 -6.01 -8.09 -16.71
CA PRO A 12 -5.03 -8.03 -15.62
C PRO A 12 -5.30 -9.11 -14.57
N PRO A 13 -4.28 -9.57 -13.83
CA PRO A 13 -4.46 -10.60 -12.82
C PRO A 13 -5.59 -10.24 -11.84
N PRO A 14 -6.59 -11.11 -11.66
CA PRO A 14 -7.76 -10.80 -10.86
C PRO A 14 -7.39 -10.75 -9.38
N LEU A 15 -8.07 -9.87 -8.64
CA LEU A 15 -8.04 -9.91 -7.19
C LEU A 15 -9.18 -10.80 -6.71
N PRO A 16 -8.91 -11.89 -5.96
CA PRO A 16 -9.93 -12.81 -5.44
C PRO A 16 -10.65 -12.21 -4.23
N TYR A 17 -11.08 -10.97 -4.36
CA TYR A 17 -11.67 -10.18 -3.29
C TYR A 17 -12.65 -9.15 -3.86
N SER A 18 -13.87 -9.15 -3.35
CA SER A 18 -14.91 -8.21 -3.74
C SER A 18 -15.43 -7.44 -2.54
N LEU A 19 -15.45 -6.11 -2.67
CA LEU A 19 -16.04 -5.21 -1.66
C LEU A 19 -17.57 -5.21 -1.71
N HIS A 20 -18.17 -5.64 -2.83
CA HIS A 20 -19.62 -5.56 -3.03
C HIS A 20 -20.39 -6.48 -2.07
N THR A 21 -19.84 -7.65 -1.75
CA THR A 21 -20.45 -8.61 -0.83
C THR A 21 -20.33 -8.18 0.63
N ARG A 22 -19.44 -7.22 0.94
CA ARG A 22 -19.09 -6.81 2.31
C ARG A 22 -19.57 -5.41 2.68
N LYS A 23 -20.31 -4.72 1.80
CA LYS A 23 -20.79 -3.33 2.03
C LYS A 23 -21.50 -3.13 3.36
N LYS A 24 -22.33 -4.10 3.79
CA LYS A 24 -23.05 -4.03 5.07
C LYS A 24 -22.09 -4.07 6.27
N SER A 25 -21.11 -4.97 6.24
CA SER A 25 -20.10 -5.09 7.29
C SER A 25 -19.20 -3.85 7.34
N ILE A 26 -18.79 -3.32 6.18
CA ILE A 26 -18.02 -2.08 6.08
C ILE A 26 -18.82 -0.91 6.65
N ALA A 27 -20.09 -0.74 6.24
CA ALA A 27 -20.94 0.33 6.72
C ALA A 27 -21.19 0.23 8.24
N PHE A 28 -21.42 -0.98 8.76
CA PHE A 28 -21.59 -1.21 10.18
C PHE A 28 -20.33 -0.84 10.97
N PHE A 29 -19.15 -1.30 10.53
CA PHE A 29 -17.87 -0.97 11.14
C PHE A 29 -17.63 0.55 11.14
N TRP A 30 -17.77 1.22 10.00
CA TRP A 30 -17.57 2.67 9.91
C TRP A 30 -18.58 3.47 10.74
N THR A 31 -19.82 2.98 10.87
CA THR A 31 -20.82 3.61 11.74
C THR A 31 -20.40 3.53 13.19
N LEU A 32 -20.00 2.34 13.67
CA LEU A 32 -19.49 2.17 15.03
C LEU A 32 -18.22 2.99 15.27
N PHE A 33 -17.30 2.99 14.31
CA PHE A 33 -16.07 3.76 14.39
C PHE A 33 -16.34 5.26 14.53
N VAL A 34 -17.21 5.84 13.69
CA VAL A 34 -17.58 7.26 13.75
C VAL A 34 -18.28 7.59 15.07
N ILE A 35 -19.12 6.71 15.58
CA ILE A 35 -19.74 6.90 16.91
C ILE A 35 -18.67 6.88 17.99
N ASP A 36 -17.81 5.87 18.03
CA ASP A 36 -16.77 5.70 19.07
C ASP A 36 -15.73 6.83 19.07
N THR A 37 -15.34 7.30 17.88
CA THR A 37 -14.20 8.23 17.73
C THR A 37 -14.60 9.69 17.53
N MET A 38 -15.81 10.00 17.05
CA MET A 38 -16.28 11.37 16.84
C MET A 38 -17.54 11.68 17.64
N GLY A 39 -18.58 10.85 17.53
CA GLY A 39 -19.87 11.11 18.16
C GLY A 39 -19.79 11.12 19.68
N GLN A 40 -19.31 10.03 20.26
CA GLN A 40 -19.25 9.82 21.70
C GLN A 40 -18.38 10.85 22.42
N PRO A 41 -17.14 11.18 21.98
CA PRO A 41 -16.33 12.19 22.66
C PRO A 41 -16.97 13.57 22.67
N LEU A 42 -17.60 13.97 21.56
CA LEU A 42 -18.28 15.26 21.45
C LEU A 42 -19.53 15.30 22.32
N ILE A 43 -20.37 14.26 22.26
CA ILE A 43 -21.59 14.17 23.08
C ILE A 43 -21.22 14.19 24.56
N LEU A 44 -20.27 13.35 24.98
CA LEU A 44 -19.83 13.32 26.38
C LEU A 44 -19.25 14.65 26.82
N TYR A 45 -18.40 15.28 26.01
CA TYR A 45 -17.82 16.58 26.34
C TYR A 45 -18.92 17.63 26.55
N TRP A 46 -19.81 17.85 25.57
CA TRP A 46 -20.84 18.89 25.68
C TRP A 46 -21.87 18.58 26.76
N CYS A 47 -22.25 17.32 26.97
CA CYS A 47 -23.18 16.94 28.03
C CYS A 47 -22.54 17.12 29.41
N LEU A 48 -21.34 16.60 29.65
CA LEU A 48 -20.70 16.70 30.97
C LEU A 48 -20.27 18.14 31.28
N TRP A 49 -19.80 18.89 30.29
CA TRP A 49 -19.33 20.26 30.48
C TRP A 49 -20.45 21.25 30.84
N TYR A 50 -21.66 21.05 30.31
CA TYR A 50 -22.77 22.01 30.47
C TYR A 50 -23.92 21.51 31.34
N LEU A 51 -24.06 20.21 31.57
CA LEU A 51 -25.17 19.64 32.34
C LEU A 51 -24.74 19.11 33.71
N THR A 52 -23.46 19.24 34.09
CA THR A 52 -22.93 18.77 35.37
C THR A 52 -21.93 19.75 35.97
N ASP A 53 -21.70 19.66 37.28
CA ASP A 53 -20.73 20.47 38.02
C ASP A 53 -19.37 19.75 38.19
N LEU A 54 -19.03 18.84 37.28
CA LEU A 54 -17.77 18.11 37.32
C LEU A 54 -16.60 19.04 37.02
N SER A 55 -15.43 18.76 37.61
CA SER A 55 -14.22 19.50 37.28
C SER A 55 -13.83 19.28 35.81
N PRO A 56 -13.28 20.29 35.11
CA PRO A 56 -12.84 20.16 33.72
C PRO A 56 -11.94 18.94 33.48
N ASN A 57 -11.00 18.70 34.38
CA ASN A 57 -10.13 17.53 34.38
C ASN A 57 -10.91 16.21 34.37
N LEU A 58 -11.94 16.09 35.21
CA LEU A 58 -12.74 14.88 35.30
C LEU A 58 -13.60 14.69 34.05
N VAL A 59 -14.15 15.76 33.48
CA VAL A 59 -14.87 15.71 32.19
C VAL A 59 -13.98 15.12 31.09
N PHE A 60 -12.78 15.68 30.90
CA PHE A 60 -11.87 15.19 29.86
C PHE A 60 -11.31 13.80 30.16
N SER A 61 -11.14 13.43 31.43
CA SER A 61 -10.75 12.08 31.82
C SER A 61 -11.84 11.05 31.47
N ILE A 62 -13.12 11.36 31.71
CA ILE A 62 -14.24 10.48 31.33
C ILE A 62 -14.33 10.36 29.79
N VAL A 63 -14.24 11.49 29.08
CA VAL A 63 -14.24 11.51 27.61
C VAL A 63 -13.11 10.65 27.05
N THR A 64 -11.90 10.82 27.58
CA THR A 64 -10.71 10.07 27.17
C THR A 64 -10.81 8.58 27.48
N ALA A 65 -11.29 8.22 28.67
CA ALA A 65 -11.44 6.82 29.08
C ALA A 65 -12.51 6.07 28.27
N SER A 66 -13.49 6.80 27.75
CA SER A 66 -14.56 6.23 26.93
C SER A 66 -14.13 6.06 25.46
N LEU A 67 -13.12 6.82 25.01
CA LEU A 67 -12.66 6.85 23.62
C LEU A 67 -11.96 5.55 23.20
N GLY A 68 -12.25 5.09 21.99
CA GLY A 68 -11.39 4.18 21.25
C GLY A 68 -11.68 2.71 21.48
N GLY A 69 -12.86 2.37 21.98
CA GLY A 69 -13.27 0.98 22.19
C GLY A 69 -13.20 0.14 20.90
N VAL A 70 -13.62 0.71 19.77
CA VAL A 70 -13.56 0.04 18.46
C VAL A 70 -12.11 -0.14 18.02
N SER A 71 -11.28 0.90 18.21
CA SER A 71 -9.86 0.86 17.83
C SER A 71 -9.06 -0.14 18.67
N VAL A 72 -9.34 -0.22 19.98
CA VAL A 72 -8.73 -1.19 20.89
C VAL A 72 -9.15 -2.62 20.53
N PHE A 73 -10.43 -2.85 20.27
CA PHE A 73 -10.91 -4.16 19.81
C PHE A 73 -10.20 -4.57 18.51
N GLU A 74 -10.14 -3.66 17.53
CA GLU A 74 -9.48 -3.91 16.25
C GLU A 74 -8.00 -4.21 16.43
N TYR A 75 -7.31 -3.48 17.31
CA TYR A 75 -5.91 -3.71 17.62
C TYR A 75 -5.65 -5.14 18.09
N PHE A 76 -6.44 -5.63 19.07
CA PHE A 76 -6.30 -6.99 19.58
C PHE A 76 -6.79 -8.05 18.60
N TYR A 77 -7.83 -7.76 17.82
CA TYR A 77 -8.31 -8.62 16.75
C TYR A 77 -7.21 -8.88 15.71
N ARG A 78 -6.57 -7.81 15.21
CA ARG A 78 -5.45 -7.87 14.29
C ARG A 78 -4.27 -8.61 14.90
N LEU A 79 -3.91 -8.29 16.14
CA LEU A 79 -2.82 -8.95 16.87
C LEU A 79 -3.06 -10.46 16.97
N HIS A 80 -4.26 -10.87 17.36
CA HIS A 80 -4.66 -12.28 17.44
C HIS A 80 -4.53 -12.97 16.07
N ASN A 81 -5.06 -12.35 15.02
CA ASN A 81 -5.02 -12.92 13.66
C ASN A 81 -3.60 -13.05 13.13
N LEU A 82 -2.67 -12.16 13.47
CA LEU A 82 -1.27 -12.23 13.05
C LEU A 82 -0.46 -13.27 13.85
N PHE A 83 -0.65 -13.33 15.17
CA PHE A 83 0.11 -14.20 16.08
C PHE A 83 -0.37 -15.66 16.12
N ARG A 84 -1.61 -15.96 15.69
CA ARG A 84 -2.11 -17.33 15.69
C ARG A 84 -1.22 -18.27 14.86
N LYS A 85 -0.91 -19.46 15.38
CA LYS A 85 0.00 -20.44 14.76
C LYS A 85 -0.37 -20.73 13.29
N LYS A 86 -1.65 -20.98 13.01
CA LYS A 86 -2.21 -21.18 11.65
C LYS A 86 -2.85 -19.90 11.09
N SER A 87 -2.16 -18.76 11.20
CA SER A 87 -2.65 -17.49 10.65
C SER A 87 -2.76 -17.57 9.13
N ARG A 88 -3.92 -17.21 8.58
CA ARG A 88 -4.14 -17.04 7.15
C ARG A 88 -3.88 -15.62 6.67
N ALA A 89 -3.59 -14.67 7.56
CA ALA A 89 -3.52 -13.23 7.26
C ALA A 89 -2.11 -12.63 7.35
N ARG A 90 -1.14 -13.40 7.85
CA ARG A 90 0.26 -13.01 8.03
C ARG A 90 0.94 -12.58 6.71
N PRO A 91 1.87 -11.61 6.74
CA PRO A 91 2.73 -11.30 5.59
C PRO A 91 3.38 -12.54 4.97
N LEU A 92 3.54 -12.53 3.64
CA LEU A 92 4.09 -13.67 2.89
C LEU A 92 5.53 -13.95 3.32
N ASN A 93 5.91 -15.20 3.62
CA ASN A 93 7.28 -15.56 4.04
C ASN A 93 7.75 -14.88 5.35
N SER A 94 6.85 -14.56 6.29
CA SER A 94 7.24 -14.03 7.60
C SER A 94 7.10 -15.05 8.75
N ARG A 95 7.86 -14.83 9.83
CA ARG A 95 7.83 -15.64 11.05
C ARG A 95 6.55 -15.38 11.84
N VAL A 96 6.20 -16.29 12.74
CA VAL A 96 4.98 -16.22 13.57
C VAL A 96 4.88 -14.93 14.39
N SER A 97 6.02 -14.35 14.80
CA SER A 97 6.11 -13.13 15.59
C SER A 97 6.14 -11.83 14.78
N TRP A 98 6.11 -11.89 13.44
CA TRP A 98 6.27 -10.69 12.62
C TRP A 98 4.94 -9.98 12.39
N LEU A 99 4.85 -8.75 12.86
CA LEU A 99 3.74 -7.84 12.61
C LEU A 99 3.78 -7.30 11.18
N ASP A 100 2.61 -6.96 10.64
CA ASP A 100 2.55 -6.26 9.37
C ASP A 100 2.79 -4.76 9.53
N PHE A 101 3.10 -4.08 8.43
CA PHE A 101 3.52 -2.68 8.46
C PHE A 101 2.42 -1.79 9.01
N PHE A 102 1.16 -2.07 8.66
CA PHE A 102 0.04 -1.34 9.23
C PHE A 102 -0.07 -1.54 10.75
N GLN A 103 0.03 -2.77 11.27
CA GLN A 103 -0.04 -3.01 12.71
C GLN A 103 1.06 -2.26 13.48
N ILE A 104 2.29 -2.23 12.96
CA ILE A 104 3.40 -1.49 13.59
C ILE A 104 3.09 0.01 13.65
N ASN A 105 2.66 0.59 12.53
CA ASN A 105 2.28 2.01 12.48
C ASN A 105 1.07 2.30 13.36
N PHE A 106 0.12 1.37 13.42
CA PHE A 106 -1.05 1.49 14.27
C PHE A 106 -0.67 1.47 15.75
N THR A 107 0.26 0.60 16.18
CA THR A 107 0.82 0.63 17.54
C THR A 107 1.50 1.97 17.84
N ILE A 108 2.33 2.49 16.93
CA ILE A 108 3.04 3.75 17.14
C ILE A 108 2.07 4.91 17.30
N VAL A 109 1.09 5.03 16.40
CA VAL A 109 0.04 6.05 16.48
C VAL A 109 -0.74 5.91 17.77
N TRP A 110 -1.15 4.70 18.13
CA TRP A 110 -1.89 4.46 19.37
C TRP A 110 -1.12 4.92 20.60
N LEU A 111 0.19 4.72 20.66
CA LEU A 111 1.05 5.23 21.73
C LEU A 111 1.17 6.76 21.71
N ILE A 112 1.33 7.38 20.54
CA ILE A 112 1.35 8.85 20.40
C ILE A 112 0.05 9.44 20.93
N LEU A 113 -1.10 8.90 20.51
CA LEU A 113 -2.41 9.39 20.95
C LEU A 113 -2.65 9.15 22.44
N ALA A 114 -2.20 8.02 22.98
CA ALA A 114 -2.30 7.75 24.41
C ALA A 114 -1.52 8.80 25.23
N VAL A 115 -0.30 9.14 24.80
CA VAL A 115 0.50 10.21 25.44
C VAL A 115 -0.18 11.57 25.27
N GLU A 116 -0.63 11.91 24.06
CA GLU A 116 -1.30 13.19 23.75
C GLU A 116 -2.56 13.39 24.60
N LEU A 117 -3.41 12.37 24.70
CA LEU A 117 -4.63 12.39 25.50
C LEU A 117 -4.33 12.50 27.00
N VAL A 118 -3.42 11.68 27.53
CA VAL A 118 -3.05 11.70 28.95
C VAL A 118 -2.43 13.04 29.34
N VAL A 119 -1.45 13.53 28.56
CA VAL A 119 -0.82 14.83 28.85
C VAL A 119 -1.83 15.96 28.73
N GLY A 120 -2.77 15.88 27.78
CA GLY A 120 -3.84 16.86 27.63
C GLY A 120 -4.83 16.86 28.80
N SER A 121 -5.14 15.69 29.36
CA SER A 121 -6.21 15.52 30.36
C SER A 121 -5.75 15.53 31.81
N VAL A 122 -4.47 15.29 32.12
CA VAL A 122 -3.96 15.18 33.50
C VAL A 122 -3.96 16.50 34.29
N PRO A 123 -3.65 17.68 33.73
CA PRO A 123 -3.64 18.93 34.48
C PRO A 123 -5.03 19.33 35.01
N GLU A 124 -5.09 20.06 36.14
CA GLU A 124 -6.35 20.56 36.72
C GLU A 124 -7.14 21.41 35.72
N GLU A 125 -6.43 22.22 34.93
CA GLU A 125 -6.92 22.92 33.74
C GLU A 125 -6.43 22.16 32.48
N PRO A 126 -7.30 21.36 31.84
CA PRO A 126 -6.89 20.51 30.71
C PRO A 126 -6.43 21.33 29.51
N TYR A 127 -5.43 20.83 28.80
CA TYR A 127 -4.98 21.43 27.54
C TYR A 127 -5.93 21.05 26.40
N VAL A 128 -7.10 21.69 26.35
CA VAL A 128 -8.18 21.39 25.40
C VAL A 128 -7.70 21.38 23.95
N ARG A 129 -6.81 22.32 23.59
CA ARG A 129 -6.22 22.41 22.25
C ARG A 129 -5.34 21.21 21.90
N LEU A 130 -4.62 20.65 22.88
CA LEU A 130 -3.84 19.43 22.68
C LEU A 130 -4.77 18.23 22.48
N ILE A 131 -5.86 18.13 23.26
CA ILE A 131 -6.85 17.06 23.09
C ILE A 131 -7.57 17.19 21.73
N ALA A 132 -7.81 18.40 21.25
CA ALA A 132 -8.38 18.65 19.91
C ALA A 132 -7.45 18.22 18.76
N MET A 133 -6.15 18.07 19.02
CA MET A 133 -5.14 17.70 18.03
C MET A 133 -5.05 16.20 17.75
N VAL A 134 -5.74 15.35 18.52
CA VAL A 134 -5.66 13.87 18.40
C VAL A 134 -5.86 13.39 16.96
N LEU A 135 -6.93 13.80 16.28
CA LEU A 135 -7.17 13.40 14.89
C LEU A 135 -6.21 14.06 13.88
N PRO A 136 -5.92 15.38 13.97
CA PRO A 136 -4.82 15.99 13.21
C PRO A 136 -3.47 15.28 13.38
N THR A 137 -3.13 14.79 14.57
CA THR A 137 -1.91 14.03 14.86
C THR A 137 -1.88 12.72 14.08
N VAL A 138 -3.00 11.99 14.01
CA VAL A 138 -3.14 10.81 13.13
C VAL A 138 -2.89 11.19 11.66
N MET A 139 -3.50 12.28 11.21
CA MET A 139 -3.34 12.79 9.85
C MET A 139 -1.89 13.15 9.52
N PHE A 140 -1.19 13.84 10.43
CA PHE A 140 0.23 14.16 10.29
C PHE A 140 1.08 12.89 10.26
N TYR A 141 0.88 11.96 11.19
CA TYR A 141 1.67 10.74 11.27
C TYR A 141 1.56 9.93 9.98
N PHE A 142 0.35 9.53 9.57
CA PHE A 142 0.18 8.71 8.38
C PHE A 142 0.56 9.48 7.12
N GLY A 143 0.24 10.77 7.05
CA GLY A 143 0.64 11.64 5.95
C GLY A 143 2.16 11.68 5.76
N ILE A 144 2.91 11.97 6.83
CA ILE A 144 4.37 12.07 6.81
C ILE A 144 5.00 10.70 6.52
N VAL A 145 4.62 9.65 7.25
CA VAL A 145 5.24 8.32 7.08
C VAL A 145 5.02 7.81 5.66
N TYR A 146 3.80 7.92 5.12
CA TYR A 146 3.48 7.32 3.82
C TYR A 146 4.03 8.14 2.66
N LEU A 147 4.04 9.47 2.79
CA LEU A 147 4.68 10.32 1.79
C LEU A 147 6.21 10.14 1.80
N SER A 148 6.81 10.02 2.98
CA SER A 148 8.26 9.81 3.11
C SER A 148 8.71 8.49 2.49
N LEU A 149 7.95 7.40 2.68
CA LEU A 149 8.23 6.12 2.03
C LEU A 149 8.24 6.25 0.50
N ASP A 150 7.27 6.96 -0.07
CA ASP A 150 7.20 7.17 -1.51
C ASP A 150 8.29 8.12 -2.03
N ILE A 151 8.68 9.14 -1.26
CA ILE A 151 9.83 10.00 -1.58
C ILE A 151 11.12 9.18 -1.61
N PHE A 152 11.37 8.39 -0.57
CA PHE A 152 12.56 7.54 -0.52
C PHE A 152 12.55 6.49 -1.64
N ARG A 153 11.37 5.98 -2.00
CA ARG A 153 11.21 5.06 -3.13
C ARG A 153 11.62 5.74 -4.43
N MET A 154 11.17 6.97 -4.67
CA MET A 154 11.58 7.76 -5.85
C MET A 154 13.08 8.07 -5.89
N MET A 155 13.70 8.26 -4.73
CA MET A 155 15.15 8.44 -4.61
C MET A 155 15.96 7.14 -4.83
N GLY A 156 15.29 6.01 -5.05
CA GLY A 156 15.94 4.72 -5.30
C GLY A 156 16.42 4.00 -4.04
N PHE A 157 15.99 4.43 -2.84
CA PHE A 157 16.31 3.70 -1.62
C PHE A 157 15.62 2.34 -1.59
N LYS A 158 16.38 1.31 -1.20
CA LYS A 158 15.88 -0.04 -0.96
C LYS A 158 15.24 -0.12 0.42
N ALA A 159 14.29 -1.04 0.60
CA ALA A 159 13.60 -1.25 1.86
C ALA A 159 14.60 -1.56 2.99
N PRO A 160 14.77 -0.68 4.01
CA PRO A 160 15.80 -0.85 5.04
C PRO A 160 15.48 -2.00 6.01
N PHE A 161 14.19 -2.28 6.16
CA PHE A 161 13.63 -3.41 6.90
C PHE A 161 12.45 -3.99 6.11
N ARG A 162 11.86 -5.04 6.64
CA ARG A 162 10.74 -5.73 6.01
C ARG A 162 9.46 -4.89 6.12
N ILE A 163 8.89 -4.52 4.97
CA ILE A 163 7.62 -3.79 4.89
C ILE A 163 6.54 -4.78 4.46
N SER A 164 5.82 -5.34 5.44
CA SER A 164 4.80 -6.38 5.22
C SER A 164 5.34 -7.56 4.43
N SER A 165 4.77 -7.89 3.26
CA SER A 165 5.26 -8.98 2.41
C SER A 165 6.53 -8.64 1.63
N THR A 166 7.00 -7.39 1.70
CA THR A 166 8.19 -6.93 0.97
C THR A 166 9.45 -7.14 1.83
N PRO A 167 10.41 -7.97 1.38
CA PRO A 167 11.60 -8.29 2.15
C PRO A 167 12.57 -7.10 2.25
N LYS A 168 13.45 -7.15 3.26
CA LYS A 168 14.55 -6.19 3.38
C LYS A 168 15.44 -6.24 2.12
N GLY A 169 15.84 -5.07 1.64
CA GLY A 169 16.76 -4.93 0.50
C GLY A 169 16.10 -4.98 -0.88
N SER A 170 14.79 -5.22 -0.98
CA SER A 170 14.08 -5.06 -2.27
C SER A 170 13.74 -3.60 -2.54
N VAL A 171 13.21 -3.32 -3.74
CA VAL A 171 12.56 -2.04 -4.03
C VAL A 171 11.45 -1.82 -3.00
N MET A 172 11.46 -0.64 -2.39
CA MET A 172 10.49 -0.28 -1.36
C MET A 172 9.11 -0.14 -1.99
N PRO A 173 8.05 -0.81 -1.50
CA PRO A 173 6.73 -0.74 -2.12
C PRO A 173 6.15 0.67 -1.96
N THR A 174 5.15 1.03 -2.77
CA THR A 174 4.35 2.22 -2.47
C THR A 174 3.69 2.07 -1.10
N ALA A 175 3.61 3.14 -0.30
CA ALA A 175 3.04 3.05 1.04
C ALA A 175 1.59 2.56 1.03
N LEU A 176 0.81 3.03 0.03
CA LEU A 176 -0.57 2.60 -0.18
C LEU A 176 -0.67 1.11 -0.54
N TYR A 177 0.29 0.54 -1.27
CA TYR A 177 0.31 -0.91 -1.53
C TYR A 177 0.38 -1.69 -0.21
N ALA A 178 1.29 -1.29 0.70
CA ALA A 178 1.45 -1.97 1.99
C ALA A 178 0.19 -1.85 2.85
N LEU A 179 -0.44 -0.67 2.88
CA LEU A 179 -1.70 -0.44 3.59
C LEU A 179 -2.84 -1.33 3.06
N ILE A 180 -3.06 -1.35 1.74
CA ILE A 180 -4.12 -2.17 1.13
C ILE A 180 -3.86 -3.66 1.39
N GLU A 181 -2.60 -4.10 1.23
CA GLU A 181 -2.21 -5.47 1.52
C GLU A 181 -2.60 -5.87 2.94
N ASP A 182 -2.27 -5.05 3.94
CA ASP A 182 -2.43 -5.38 5.35
C ASP A 182 -3.88 -5.27 5.83
N VAL A 183 -4.60 -4.22 5.45
CA VAL A 183 -6.00 -4.01 5.84
C VAL A 183 -6.90 -5.07 5.20
N VAL A 184 -6.74 -5.34 3.91
CA VAL A 184 -7.61 -6.32 3.23
C VAL A 184 -7.27 -7.75 3.66
N ALA A 185 -5.98 -8.05 3.90
CA ALA A 185 -5.59 -9.39 4.34
C ALA A 185 -6.10 -9.73 5.75
N VAL A 186 -6.05 -8.76 6.68
CA VAL A 186 -6.41 -8.99 8.09
C VAL A 186 -7.88 -8.63 8.34
N ASP A 187 -8.26 -7.37 8.19
CA ASP A 187 -9.59 -6.85 8.57
C ASP A 187 -10.63 -7.23 7.52
N GLY A 188 -10.21 -7.20 6.24
CA GLY A 188 -11.04 -7.63 5.12
C GLY A 188 -11.22 -9.15 5.05
N GLY A 189 -10.42 -9.94 5.77
CA GLY A 189 -10.41 -11.40 5.73
C GLY A 189 -9.92 -12.01 4.41
N GLY A 190 -9.19 -11.25 3.58
CA GLY A 190 -8.65 -11.73 2.30
C GLY A 190 -7.46 -12.67 2.43
N GLY A 191 -6.75 -12.60 3.56
CA GLY A 191 -5.62 -13.46 3.88
C GLY A 191 -4.45 -13.42 2.90
N GLN A 192 -3.59 -14.45 2.97
CA GLN A 192 -2.41 -14.62 2.13
C GLN A 192 -2.74 -14.81 0.64
N ILE A 193 -3.91 -15.36 0.34
CA ILE A 193 -4.39 -15.49 -1.05
C ILE A 193 -4.54 -14.10 -1.67
N TYR A 194 -5.14 -13.15 -0.94
CA TYR A 194 -5.22 -11.78 -1.38
C TYR A 194 -3.82 -11.12 -1.49
N ARG A 195 -2.94 -11.30 -0.49
CA ARG A 195 -1.57 -10.75 -0.53
C ARG A 195 -0.82 -11.22 -1.79
N TYR A 196 -0.92 -12.51 -2.11
CA TYR A 196 -0.30 -13.08 -3.31
C TYR A 196 -0.90 -12.49 -4.59
N ALA A 197 -2.22 -12.44 -4.71
CA ALA A 197 -2.89 -11.88 -5.88
C ALA A 197 -2.58 -10.38 -6.08
N LEU A 198 -2.57 -9.61 -4.99
CA LEU A 198 -2.22 -8.19 -5.01
C LEU A 198 -0.77 -7.99 -5.46
N ARG A 199 0.17 -8.76 -4.92
CA ARG A 199 1.57 -8.74 -5.35
C ARG A 199 1.71 -9.08 -6.83
N THR A 200 1.02 -10.12 -7.29
CA THR A 200 1.02 -10.55 -8.69
C THR A 200 0.50 -9.44 -9.61
N ARG A 201 -0.61 -8.79 -9.28
CA ARG A 201 -1.12 -7.65 -10.05
C ARG A 201 -0.18 -6.45 -10.01
N TYR A 202 0.36 -6.14 -8.83
CA TYR A 202 1.29 -5.03 -8.64
C TYR A 202 2.54 -5.18 -9.50
N LEU A 203 3.16 -6.35 -9.51
CA LEU A 203 4.38 -6.61 -10.28
C LEU A 203 4.13 -6.78 -11.78
N SER A 204 2.91 -7.12 -12.21
CA SER A 204 2.56 -7.30 -13.63
C SER A 204 1.99 -6.04 -14.29
N SER A 205 1.56 -5.04 -13.51
CA SER A 205 0.89 -3.85 -14.02
C SER A 205 1.60 -2.56 -13.58
N PRO A 206 2.50 -2.00 -14.41
CA PRO A 206 3.10 -0.69 -14.19
C PRO A 206 2.04 0.41 -13.98
N TYR A 207 0.93 0.34 -14.71
CA TYR A 207 -0.19 1.28 -14.57
C TYR A 207 -0.81 1.22 -13.16
N PHE A 208 -1.04 0.01 -12.64
CA PHE A 208 -1.57 -0.17 -11.29
C PHE A 208 -0.64 0.42 -10.23
N ARG A 209 0.68 0.22 -10.37
CA ARG A 209 1.69 0.80 -9.47
C ARG A 209 1.66 2.32 -9.49
N ARG A 210 1.58 2.92 -10.68
CA ARG A 210 1.49 4.37 -10.87
C ARG A 210 0.23 4.95 -10.24
N MET A 211 -0.93 4.32 -10.46
CA MET A 211 -2.19 4.70 -9.84
C MET A 211 -2.09 4.68 -8.30
N LEU A 212 -1.48 3.64 -7.71
CA LEU A 212 -1.30 3.57 -6.26
C LEU A 212 -0.38 4.67 -5.71
N PHE A 213 0.69 5.00 -6.44
CA PHE A 213 1.57 6.11 -6.08
C PHE A 213 0.83 7.46 -6.12
N GLU A 214 0.13 7.77 -7.21
CA GLU A 214 -0.64 9.02 -7.34
C GLU A 214 -1.70 9.15 -6.24
N MET A 215 -2.39 8.05 -5.94
CA MET A 215 -3.38 7.97 -4.88
C MET A 215 -2.75 8.20 -3.50
N ASN A 216 -1.57 7.64 -3.26
CA ASN A 216 -0.83 7.86 -2.01
C ASN A 216 -0.42 9.33 -1.87
N CYS A 217 0.12 9.96 -2.92
CA CYS A 217 0.45 11.38 -2.90
C CYS A 217 -0.79 12.25 -2.63
N PHE A 218 -1.93 11.94 -3.24
CA PHE A 218 -3.18 12.67 -3.04
C PHE A 218 -3.69 12.58 -1.60
N TRP A 219 -3.70 11.38 -1.02
CA TRP A 219 -4.14 11.17 0.36
C TRP A 219 -3.13 11.67 1.39
N SER A 220 -1.86 11.26 1.30
CA SER A 220 -0.83 11.62 2.27
C SER A 220 -0.46 13.10 2.21
N GLY A 221 -0.31 13.65 1.00
CA GLY A 221 -0.08 15.09 0.82
C GLY A 221 -1.29 15.92 1.27
N GLY A 222 -2.50 15.50 0.88
CA GLY A 222 -3.74 16.12 1.35
C GLY A 222 -3.87 16.09 2.88
N SER A 223 -3.51 14.96 3.50
CA SER A 223 -3.54 14.77 4.95
C SER A 223 -2.63 15.76 5.67
N ILE A 224 -1.38 15.95 5.23
CA ILE A 224 -0.44 16.90 5.84
C ILE A 224 -0.96 18.34 5.70
N VAL A 225 -1.40 18.73 4.51
CA VAL A 225 -1.88 20.10 4.25
C VAL A 225 -3.11 20.42 5.08
N PHE A 226 -4.10 19.53 5.11
CA PHE A 226 -5.32 19.73 5.88
C PHE A 226 -5.10 19.58 7.39
N ALA A 227 -4.21 18.70 7.83
CA ALA A 227 -3.81 18.63 9.23
C ALA A 227 -3.22 19.98 9.69
N ALA A 228 -2.35 20.60 8.88
CA ALA A 228 -1.79 21.92 9.17
C ALA A 228 -2.87 23.02 9.21
N ALA A 229 -3.81 23.01 8.26
CA ALA A 229 -4.93 23.96 8.25
C ALA A 229 -5.85 23.78 9.48
N ILE A 230 -6.21 22.55 9.81
CA ILE A 230 -7.04 22.22 10.99
C ILE A 230 -6.30 22.61 12.27
N THR A 231 -4.99 22.37 12.36
CA THR A 231 -4.15 22.81 13.48
C THR A 231 -4.22 24.33 13.62
N ALA A 232 -4.04 25.09 12.54
CA ALA A 232 -4.15 26.55 12.58
C ALA A 232 -5.53 27.00 13.09
N VAL A 233 -6.61 26.34 12.67
CA VAL A 233 -7.96 26.60 13.20
C VAL A 233 -8.04 26.30 14.70
N ILE A 234 -7.58 25.13 15.13
CA ILE A 234 -7.58 24.70 16.54
C ILE A 234 -6.87 25.70 17.43
N PHE A 235 -5.78 26.33 16.98
CA PHE A 235 -5.00 27.29 17.76
C PHE A 235 -5.49 28.74 17.67
N THR A 236 -6.46 29.05 16.79
CA THR A 236 -6.95 30.43 16.59
C THR A 236 -8.37 30.65 17.12
N VAL A 237 -9.19 29.61 17.19
CA VAL A 237 -10.58 29.71 17.70
C VAL A 237 -10.66 29.53 19.22
N GLN A 238 -11.85 29.75 19.79
CA GLN A 238 -12.15 29.48 21.21
C GLN A 238 -12.07 27.98 21.53
N GLU A 239 -11.73 27.60 22.76
CA GLU A 239 -11.37 26.22 23.11
C GLU A 239 -12.47 25.19 22.84
N ASN A 240 -13.73 25.49 23.20
CA ASN A 240 -14.85 24.56 23.00
C ASN A 240 -15.13 24.36 21.50
N VAL A 241 -14.93 25.42 20.71
CA VAL A 241 -15.02 25.38 19.25
C VAL A 241 -13.83 24.61 18.67
N ALA A 242 -12.63 24.82 19.20
CA ALA A 242 -11.42 24.12 18.77
C ALA A 242 -11.55 22.62 19.00
N PHE A 243 -12.06 22.20 20.17
CA PHE A 243 -12.38 20.81 20.45
C PHE A 243 -13.35 20.26 19.40
N THR A 244 -14.50 20.91 19.21
CA THR A 244 -15.50 20.43 18.26
C THR A 244 -14.96 20.32 16.82
N LEU A 245 -14.23 21.32 16.35
CA LEU A 245 -13.67 21.34 15.00
C LEU A 245 -12.52 20.34 14.83
N GLY A 246 -11.66 20.18 15.84
CA GLY A 246 -10.56 19.22 15.80
C GLY A 246 -11.01 17.77 15.67
N TRP A 247 -12.15 17.43 16.30
CA TRP A 247 -12.74 16.09 16.20
C TRP A 247 -13.62 15.87 14.96
N THR A 248 -14.14 16.92 14.32
CA THR A 248 -15.10 16.79 13.19
C THR A 248 -14.48 17.05 11.81
N LEU A 249 -13.59 18.04 11.68
CA LEU A 249 -13.00 18.42 10.39
C LEU A 249 -12.22 17.29 9.72
N PRO A 250 -11.44 16.44 10.44
CA PRO A 250 -10.78 15.28 9.85
C PRO A 250 -11.77 14.28 9.22
N PHE A 251 -12.93 14.06 9.82
CA PHE A 251 -13.97 13.19 9.26
C PHE A 251 -14.62 13.79 8.02
N ALA A 252 -14.90 15.10 8.05
CA ALA A 252 -15.41 15.81 6.88
C ALA A 252 -14.41 15.73 5.72
N TRP A 253 -13.13 15.94 6.00
CA TRP A 253 -12.04 15.78 5.04
C TRP A 253 -11.98 14.36 4.47
N ALA A 254 -11.98 13.33 5.33
CA ALA A 254 -11.91 11.93 4.92
C ALA A 254 -13.12 11.54 4.04
N LEU A 255 -14.32 12.05 4.36
CA LEU A 255 -15.51 11.83 3.55
C LEU A 255 -15.35 12.42 2.15
N VAL A 256 -14.92 13.68 2.04
CA VAL A 256 -14.72 14.36 0.75
C VAL A 256 -13.65 13.64 -0.08
N TRP A 257 -12.52 13.28 0.52
CA TRP A 257 -11.45 12.54 -0.18
C TRP A 257 -11.93 11.16 -0.64
N THR A 258 -12.72 10.46 0.15
CA THR A 258 -13.33 9.19 -0.23
C THR A 258 -14.25 9.35 -1.45
N LEU A 259 -15.11 10.37 -1.46
CA LEU A 259 -16.02 10.65 -2.58
C LEU A 259 -15.29 10.99 -3.88
N ILE A 260 -14.14 11.66 -3.80
CA ILE A 260 -13.28 11.96 -4.95
C ILE A 260 -12.59 10.70 -5.49
N THR A 261 -12.11 9.85 -4.58
CA THR A 261 -11.18 8.77 -4.91
C THR A 261 -11.89 7.53 -5.43
N ILE A 262 -13.11 7.23 -4.98
CA ILE A 262 -13.93 6.13 -5.51
C ILE A 262 -14.08 6.19 -7.04
N PRO A 263 -14.63 7.27 -7.65
CA PRO A 263 -14.80 7.33 -9.09
C PRO A 263 -13.45 7.43 -9.84
N TRP A 264 -12.42 7.99 -9.21
CA TRP A 264 -11.08 8.03 -9.77
C TRP A 264 -10.51 6.60 -9.91
N VAL A 265 -10.44 5.83 -8.83
CA VAL A 265 -9.93 4.44 -8.87
C VAL A 265 -10.75 3.58 -9.82
N GLN A 266 -12.09 3.70 -9.81
CA GLN A 266 -12.94 2.97 -10.76
C GLN A 266 -12.67 3.35 -12.23
N SER A 267 -12.34 4.62 -12.51
CA SER A 267 -11.92 5.02 -13.84
C SER A 267 -10.56 4.43 -14.21
N ASP A 268 -9.58 4.47 -13.31
CA ASP A 268 -8.23 4.00 -13.61
C ASP A 268 -8.16 2.48 -13.74
N LEU A 269 -8.90 1.71 -12.94
CA LEU A 269 -9.01 0.26 -13.12
C LEU A 269 -9.67 -0.12 -14.45
N ARG A 270 -10.63 0.68 -14.95
CA ARG A 270 -11.22 0.48 -16.28
C ARG A 270 -10.22 0.78 -17.40
N ARG A 271 -9.42 1.84 -17.24
CA ARG A 271 -8.35 2.21 -18.18
C ARG A 271 -7.24 1.16 -18.20
N GLU A 272 -6.84 0.65 -17.03
CA GLU A 272 -5.90 -0.46 -16.90
C GLU A 272 -6.41 -1.69 -17.66
N LYS A 273 -7.66 -2.10 -17.44
CA LYS A 273 -8.26 -3.25 -18.12
C LYS A 273 -8.26 -3.06 -19.65
N LYS A 274 -8.58 -1.85 -20.14
CA LYS A 274 -8.53 -1.53 -21.57
C LYS A 274 -7.10 -1.57 -22.12
N ALA A 275 -6.14 -0.97 -21.40
CA ALA A 275 -4.74 -0.96 -21.78
C ALA A 275 -4.17 -2.39 -21.89
N TRP A 276 -4.54 -3.26 -20.95
CA TRP A 276 -4.24 -4.69 -20.99
C TRP A 276 -4.84 -5.40 -22.21
N ALA A 277 -6.12 -5.17 -22.50
CA ALA A 277 -6.78 -5.78 -23.67
C ALA A 277 -6.16 -5.36 -25.01
N GLU A 278 -5.56 -4.17 -25.06
CA GLU A 278 -4.92 -3.61 -26.25
C GLU A 278 -3.41 -3.91 -26.30
N ASN A 279 -2.85 -4.66 -25.34
CA ASN A 279 -1.40 -4.83 -25.13
C ASN A 279 -0.64 -3.49 -25.07
N ARG A 280 -1.32 -2.40 -24.69
CA ARG A 280 -0.74 -1.06 -24.58
C ARG A 280 -0.29 -0.83 -23.12
N GLY A 281 0.96 -0.40 -22.91
CA GLY A 281 1.40 0.11 -21.61
C GLY A 281 1.80 -0.94 -20.56
N GLN A 282 2.21 -2.15 -20.97
CA GLN A 282 2.89 -3.13 -20.09
C GLN A 282 4.41 -2.91 -20.00
N GLY A 283 4.91 -1.71 -20.35
CA GLY A 283 6.34 -1.43 -20.42
C GLY A 283 7.12 -1.77 -19.15
N GLY A 284 8.42 -1.98 -19.29
CA GLY A 284 9.29 -2.45 -18.21
C GLY A 284 9.44 -3.98 -18.20
N ILE A 285 10.29 -4.48 -17.30
CA ILE A 285 10.56 -5.92 -17.19
C ILE A 285 9.38 -6.57 -16.44
N PRO A 286 8.73 -7.61 -17.01
CA PRO A 286 7.65 -8.31 -16.33
C PRO A 286 8.09 -8.80 -14.95
N TRP A 287 7.21 -8.67 -13.96
CA TRP A 287 7.44 -9.15 -12.59
C TRP A 287 8.54 -8.43 -11.81
N VAL A 288 9.00 -7.28 -12.32
CA VAL A 288 9.99 -6.42 -11.67
C VAL A 288 9.35 -5.10 -11.29
N ASP A 289 9.62 -4.66 -10.06
CA ASP A 289 9.19 -3.35 -9.60
C ASP A 289 10.11 -2.23 -10.12
N ASP A 290 10.06 -1.99 -11.43
CA ASP A 290 10.76 -0.88 -12.08
C ASP A 290 9.96 0.41 -12.00
N ILE A 291 10.51 1.42 -11.32
CA ILE A 291 9.88 2.74 -11.12
C ILE A 291 9.90 3.55 -12.43
N SER A 292 10.87 3.30 -13.31
CA SER A 292 11.07 4.01 -14.57
C SER A 292 10.29 3.43 -15.75
N ALA A 293 9.55 2.35 -15.52
CA ALA A 293 8.79 1.65 -16.55
C ALA A 293 7.79 2.60 -17.25
N PRO A 294 7.77 2.63 -18.60
CA PRO A 294 6.85 3.48 -19.34
C PRO A 294 5.41 3.00 -19.12
N THR A 295 4.56 3.92 -18.68
CA THR A 295 3.16 3.67 -18.30
C THR A 295 2.21 4.47 -19.18
N ALA A 296 1.03 3.90 -19.46
CA ALA A 296 -0.03 4.67 -20.08
C ALA A 296 -0.52 5.77 -19.12
N ARG A 297 -0.93 6.93 -19.66
CA ARG A 297 -1.37 8.07 -18.86
C ARG A 297 -2.56 7.72 -17.97
N THR A 298 -2.41 7.99 -16.69
CA THR A 298 -3.48 7.88 -15.69
C THR A 298 -4.51 9.00 -15.86
N ARG A 299 -5.65 8.90 -15.15
CA ARG A 299 -6.62 10.01 -15.11
C ARG A 299 -5.96 11.29 -14.59
N PHE A 300 -5.15 11.23 -13.54
CA PHE A 300 -4.49 12.41 -12.97
C PHE A 300 -3.59 13.09 -13.99
N GLU A 301 -2.75 12.32 -14.68
CA GLU A 301 -1.88 12.86 -15.74
C GLU A 301 -2.69 13.41 -16.92
N SER A 302 -3.82 12.81 -17.25
CA SER A 302 -4.70 13.34 -18.30
C SER A 302 -5.33 14.69 -17.92
N ILE A 303 -5.72 14.86 -16.65
CA ILE A 303 -6.26 16.13 -16.14
C ILE A 303 -5.13 17.16 -16.02
N GLN A 304 -3.98 16.78 -15.48
CA GLN A 304 -2.81 17.66 -15.38
C GLN A 304 -2.33 18.12 -16.76
N ALA A 305 -2.32 17.25 -17.77
CA ALA A 305 -1.95 17.62 -19.14
C ALA A 305 -2.97 18.56 -19.79
N ASN A 306 -4.26 18.44 -19.45
CA ASN A 306 -5.31 19.33 -19.93
C ASN A 306 -5.27 20.71 -19.23
N VAL A 307 -4.90 20.74 -17.95
CA VAL A 307 -4.81 21.96 -17.13
C VAL A 307 -3.47 22.69 -17.34
N TRP A 308 -2.39 21.96 -17.60
CA TRP A 308 -1.05 22.50 -17.81
C TRP A 308 -0.42 21.96 -19.10
N PRO A 309 -0.78 22.53 -20.28
CA PRO A 309 -0.38 22.01 -21.59
C PRO A 309 1.14 21.96 -21.82
N TRP A 310 1.92 22.73 -21.06
CA TRP A 310 3.37 22.85 -21.19
C TRP A 310 4.15 21.63 -20.69
N THR A 311 3.49 20.65 -20.06
CA THR A 311 4.12 19.34 -19.72
C THR A 311 4.22 18.40 -20.93
N ARG A 312 3.69 18.80 -22.10
CA ARG A 312 3.64 18.01 -23.34
C ARG A 312 5.02 17.67 -23.93
N ASP A 313 6.07 18.43 -23.63
CA ASP A 313 7.32 18.37 -24.41
C ASP A 313 8.39 17.40 -23.88
N LYS A 314 8.14 16.61 -22.82
CA LYS A 314 9.16 15.72 -22.24
C LYS A 314 9.03 14.22 -22.53
N GLN A 315 8.15 13.78 -23.43
CA GLN A 315 8.04 12.35 -23.78
C GLN A 315 7.99 12.13 -25.29
N SER A 316 9.07 11.53 -25.81
CA SER A 316 9.22 11.13 -27.21
C SER A 316 8.13 10.14 -27.65
N PRO A 317 7.64 10.22 -28.90
CA PRO A 317 6.70 9.25 -29.42
C PRO A 317 7.36 7.87 -29.56
N SER A 318 6.61 6.83 -29.22
CA SER A 318 6.98 5.42 -29.39
C SER A 318 7.49 5.15 -30.80
N SER A 319 8.70 4.59 -30.91
CA SER A 319 9.26 4.14 -32.18
C SER A 319 8.40 3.02 -32.77
N THR A 320 7.67 3.33 -33.83
CA THR A 320 7.14 2.33 -34.75
C THR A 320 8.33 1.74 -35.51
N SER A 321 8.68 0.48 -35.24
CA SER A 321 9.67 -0.25 -36.04
C SER A 321 9.16 -0.34 -37.48
N SER A 322 9.86 0.31 -38.39
CA SER A 322 9.70 0.15 -39.83
C SER A 322 10.58 -1.02 -40.27
N ASP A 323 10.00 -1.88 -41.11
CA ASP A 323 10.67 -2.97 -41.82
C ASP A 323 11.96 -2.50 -42.49
N HIS A 324 13.07 -3.17 -42.17
CA HIS A 324 14.26 -3.16 -43.02
C HIS A 324 14.57 -4.60 -43.46
N THR A 325 14.18 -4.90 -44.69
CA THR A 325 14.62 -6.07 -45.45
C THR A 325 16.13 -5.99 -45.68
N GLU A 326 16.89 -6.90 -45.08
CA GLU A 326 18.34 -7.02 -45.24
C GLU A 326 18.65 -7.68 -46.59
N LYS A 327 19.32 -6.94 -47.48
CA LYS A 327 19.88 -7.45 -48.74
C LYS A 327 21.34 -7.86 -48.51
N ILE A 328 21.62 -9.13 -48.79
CA ILE A 328 22.96 -9.71 -48.94
C ILE A 328 23.67 -9.06 -50.13
N PRO A 329 24.98 -8.73 -50.04
CA PRO A 329 25.82 -8.59 -51.22
C PRO A 329 26.95 -9.63 -51.27
N ASP A 330 27.06 -10.22 -52.46
CA ASP A 330 28.09 -11.16 -52.90
C ASP A 330 29.51 -10.57 -52.91
N ALA A 331 30.50 -11.41 -52.59
CA ALA A 331 31.92 -11.20 -52.92
C ALA A 331 32.17 -11.57 -54.40
N PRO A 332 33.26 -11.07 -55.04
CA PRO A 332 34.47 -11.91 -55.05
C PRO A 332 35.84 -11.19 -55.17
N GLY A 333 36.88 -11.87 -54.71
CA GLY A 333 38.19 -11.96 -55.39
C GLY A 333 39.35 -11.11 -54.88
N GLY A 334 40.47 -11.76 -54.49
CA GLY A 334 41.78 -11.11 -54.35
C GLY A 334 42.77 -11.83 -53.43
N VAL A 335 43.78 -12.48 -54.02
CA VAL A 335 44.79 -13.40 -53.43
C VAL A 335 46.04 -12.69 -52.87
N SER A 336 46.68 -13.27 -51.84
CA SER A 336 48.15 -13.51 -51.68
C SER A 336 48.86 -13.07 -50.37
N ASN A 337 49.28 -14.10 -49.63
CA ASN A 337 50.60 -14.36 -48.97
C ASN A 337 51.08 -13.62 -47.70
N GLY A 338 51.57 -14.44 -46.76
CA GLY A 338 52.65 -14.08 -45.82
C GLY A 338 52.62 -14.88 -44.50
N ALA A 339 53.65 -15.68 -44.24
CA ALA A 339 53.73 -16.72 -43.22
C ALA A 339 54.42 -16.32 -41.89
N HIS A 340 54.59 -17.32 -41.00
CA HIS A 340 55.26 -17.38 -39.67
C HIS A 340 54.34 -17.14 -38.45
N GLY A 341 54.38 -17.90 -37.36
CA GLY A 341 55.24 -19.01 -36.91
C GLY A 341 54.77 -19.48 -35.52
N SER A 342 55.21 -20.69 -35.18
CA SER A 342 54.97 -21.59 -34.05
C SER A 342 55.17 -21.11 -32.59
N ASN A 343 54.53 -21.87 -31.67
CA ASN A 343 54.87 -22.22 -30.25
C ASN A 343 54.64 -21.14 -29.16
N ASP A 344 54.31 -21.43 -27.89
CA ASP A 344 54.03 -22.65 -27.10
C ASP A 344 53.44 -22.21 -25.73
N THR A 345 52.62 -23.09 -25.12
CA THR A 345 52.43 -23.35 -23.67
C THR A 345 52.14 -22.21 -22.66
N SER A 346 51.04 -22.34 -21.90
CA SER A 346 51.09 -22.73 -20.47
C SER A 346 49.70 -22.88 -19.84
N SER A 347 49.59 -23.95 -19.06
CA SER A 347 48.51 -24.45 -18.21
C SER A 347 48.29 -23.62 -16.94
N CYS A 348 47.05 -23.57 -16.43
CA CYS A 348 46.73 -23.95 -15.04
C CYS A 348 45.21 -24.00 -14.79
N ALA A 349 44.73 -25.18 -14.40
CA ALA A 349 43.38 -25.47 -13.89
C ALA A 349 43.32 -25.34 -12.35
N PRO A 350 42.12 -25.28 -11.72
CA PRO A 350 41.94 -24.90 -10.32
C PRO A 350 41.91 -26.09 -9.34
N HIS A 351 42.32 -25.83 -8.09
CA HIS A 351 42.30 -26.75 -6.96
C HIS A 351 40.94 -26.82 -6.25
N GLY A 352 40.43 -28.04 -6.07
CA GLY A 352 40.19 -28.67 -4.77
C GLY A 352 39.08 -28.16 -3.85
N ALA A 353 38.00 -28.92 -3.76
CA ALA A 353 37.02 -28.93 -2.66
C ALA A 353 37.62 -29.52 -1.36
N PRO A 354 36.90 -29.41 -0.23
CA PRO A 354 36.64 -30.64 0.52
C PRO A 354 35.18 -30.85 0.89
N ASP A 355 34.94 -32.14 1.09
CA ASP A 355 33.75 -32.95 1.32
C ASP A 355 33.32 -32.95 2.80
N ILE A 356 32.02 -32.82 3.10
CA ILE A 356 31.39 -33.22 4.38
C ILE A 356 29.95 -33.70 4.13
N THR A 357 29.86 -35.02 3.95
CA THR A 357 28.86 -36.03 4.41
C THR A 357 27.38 -35.69 4.64
N ASP A 358 26.57 -36.58 4.05
CA ASP A 358 25.12 -36.83 4.15
C ASP A 358 24.54 -36.97 5.57
N GLU A 359 23.29 -36.50 5.74
CA GLU A 359 22.27 -37.20 6.54
C GLU A 359 20.83 -36.76 6.18
N ASN A 360 20.00 -37.76 5.85
CA ASN A 360 18.52 -37.81 5.89
C ASN A 360 17.66 -36.80 5.10
N TYR A 361 17.16 -37.25 3.94
CA TYR A 361 15.85 -36.84 3.44
C TYR A 361 15.05 -38.08 3.00
N ASP A 362 14.15 -38.52 3.88
CA ASP A 362 13.10 -39.49 3.56
C ASP A 362 12.07 -38.86 2.61
N GLY A 363 11.76 -39.61 1.55
CA GLY A 363 10.77 -39.25 0.56
C GLY A 363 9.34 -39.39 1.09
N ALA A 364 8.50 -38.41 0.75
CA ALA A 364 7.05 -38.57 0.79
C ALA A 364 6.42 -37.91 -0.45
N THR A 365 6.19 -38.76 -1.44
CA THR A 365 5.37 -38.54 -2.64
C THR A 365 3.93 -38.21 -2.22
N LEU A 366 3.38 -37.08 -2.66
CA LEU A 366 1.94 -36.80 -2.57
C LEU A 366 1.32 -36.91 -3.96
N ALA A 367 0.56 -38.00 -4.13
CA ALA A 367 -0.36 -38.23 -5.25
C ALA A 367 -1.63 -37.34 -5.12
N PRO A 368 -2.38 -37.13 -6.22
CA PRO A 368 -3.49 -36.19 -6.26
C PRO A 368 -4.77 -36.83 -5.70
N ASN A 369 -5.45 -36.15 -4.78
CA ASN A 369 -6.76 -36.57 -4.29
C ASN A 369 -7.88 -35.86 -5.07
N THR A 370 -8.75 -36.70 -5.62
CA THR A 370 -10.01 -36.42 -6.30
C THR A 370 -11.12 -35.98 -5.32
N ASP A 371 -11.90 -34.99 -5.74
CA ASP A 371 -13.25 -34.60 -5.27
C ASP A 371 -14.24 -35.80 -5.27
N PRO A 372 -15.41 -35.82 -4.57
CA PRO A 372 -16.35 -34.68 -4.47
C PRO A 372 -17.24 -34.54 -3.20
N PHE A 373 -17.69 -33.32 -2.93
CA PHE A 373 -19.03 -33.08 -2.36
C PHE A 373 -19.69 -31.94 -3.12
N THR A 374 -20.62 -32.33 -3.99
CA THR A 374 -21.50 -31.49 -4.79
C THR A 374 -22.83 -31.39 -4.05
N GLU A 375 -23.29 -30.19 -3.70
CA GLU A 375 -24.70 -29.78 -3.89
C GLU A 375 -24.96 -28.30 -3.54
N LYS A 376 -25.47 -27.57 -4.54
CA LYS A 376 -26.51 -26.51 -4.54
C LYS A 376 -26.33 -25.31 -3.57
N LEU A 377 -26.36 -24.06 -4.03
CA LEU A 377 -27.42 -23.43 -4.82
C LEU A 377 -26.90 -22.24 -5.65
N SER A 378 -27.45 -22.16 -6.85
CA SER A 378 -27.55 -20.99 -7.73
C SER A 378 -28.53 -19.95 -7.17
N VAL A 379 -28.10 -18.68 -7.06
CA VAL A 379 -28.68 -17.42 -7.60
C VAL A 379 -27.66 -16.31 -7.36
#